data_AF-A0A814V341-F1
#
_entry.id   AF-A0A814V341-F1
#
_cell.length_a   1.000
_cell.length_b   1.000
_cell.length_c   1.000
_cell.angle_alpha   90.00
_cell.angle_beta   90.00
_cell.angle_gamma   90.00
#
_symmetry.space_group_name_H-M   'P 1'
#
loop_
_entity.id
_entity.type
_entity.pdbx_description
1 polymer ?
#
loop_
_entity_poly.entity_id
_entity_poly.type
_entity_poly.pdbx_seq_one_letter_code
_entity_poly.pdbx_strand_id
1 'polypeptide(L)'
;MEVGEREDDSSKLIISTQTLRGLWPTKNIGIIHSLSECQVDVDSVYKSVVPGFSLRFQKISNDRNKDVKLIAPRRTFSPYSKQSTLHLRPSLWALLLPVTVSQQVSDICRSYVMQRLMWDVGLQTACAGSYSINKHVDHNEHELEKEFSWKIDKLVEYLTQWSSAETSFIKRVKQLFIDLYEYGYIELIDVHLIQLWLEELHLIGYTFPEIPLKYTLVVRTFAGHLYRMNKWYIPTVNMFVDRNTIDVLFVLDDESREDHILGDCLKKHNYSVKYEASPAFTKTKGNLYGYDRQQWSTFYMDYLSNSDYIGVIDADGMLYSFMHPFYSIFASNDDKRIMLKPMAGDHYHEDKVILK
;
A
#
# COMPACT_ATOMS: atom_id res chain seq x y z
N MET A 1 14.98 34.66 -44.33
CA MET A 1 14.28 35.13 -43.12
C MET A 1 13.18 34.13 -42.89
N GLU A 2 13.46 33.09 -42.12
CA GLU A 2 12.46 32.13 -41.63
C GLU A 2 12.99 31.63 -40.30
N VAL A 3 12.22 31.95 -39.26
CA VAL A 3 12.51 31.73 -37.86
C VAL A 3 12.06 30.31 -37.55
N GLY A 4 13.01 29.41 -37.30
CA GLY A 4 12.73 28.08 -36.77
C GLY A 4 12.62 28.17 -35.25
N GLU A 5 11.40 28.10 -34.73
CA GLU A 5 11.12 27.95 -33.31
C GLU A 5 11.79 26.67 -32.78
N ARG A 6 12.67 26.83 -31.77
CA ARG A 6 13.11 25.73 -30.92
C ARG A 6 12.08 25.58 -29.80
N GLU A 7 11.21 24.59 -29.92
CA GLU A 7 10.45 24.12 -28.76
C GLU A 7 11.38 23.37 -27.79
N ASP A 8 11.22 23.73 -26.52
CA ASP A 8 11.94 23.29 -25.34
C ASP A 8 11.44 21.89 -24.91
N ASP A 9 12.24 20.85 -25.16
CA ASP A 9 11.93 19.44 -24.89
C ASP A 9 12.19 19.03 -23.41
N SER A 10 12.18 19.97 -22.47
CA SER A 10 12.46 19.72 -21.05
C SER A 10 11.27 19.20 -20.22
N SER A 11 10.13 18.87 -20.88
CA SER A 11 8.89 18.44 -20.21
C SER A 11 8.48 16.98 -20.47
N LYS A 12 9.29 16.18 -21.17
CA LYS A 12 8.98 14.76 -21.41
C LYS A 12 9.79 13.85 -20.49
N LEU A 13 9.15 13.40 -19.41
CA LEU A 13 9.59 12.22 -18.68
C LEU A 13 9.42 11.00 -19.59
N ILE A 14 10.47 10.64 -20.33
CA ILE A 14 10.51 9.41 -21.12
C ILE A 14 10.66 8.25 -20.13
N ILE A 15 9.53 7.67 -19.72
CA ILE A 15 9.53 6.38 -19.02
C ILE A 15 9.81 5.30 -20.07
N SER A 16 11.08 4.97 -20.21
CA SER A 16 11.52 3.78 -20.94
C SER A 16 10.93 2.55 -20.27
N THR A 17 10.10 1.80 -21.01
CA THR A 17 9.48 0.53 -20.59
C THR A 17 10.49 -0.61 -20.39
N GLN A 18 11.80 -0.36 -20.51
CA GLN A 18 12.84 -1.38 -20.36
C GLN A 18 13.27 -1.62 -18.90
N THR A 19 12.83 -0.82 -17.93
CA THR A 19 13.28 -0.94 -16.53
C THR A 19 12.45 -1.90 -15.66
N LEU A 20 11.36 -2.50 -16.17
CA LEU A 20 10.52 -3.46 -15.41
C LEU A 20 10.95 -4.93 -15.56
N ARG A 21 12.17 -5.20 -16.02
CA ARG A 21 12.79 -6.54 -15.99
C ARG A 21 13.83 -6.62 -14.88
N GLY A 22 13.36 -6.57 -13.64
CA GLY A 22 14.21 -6.80 -12.47
C GLY A 22 13.36 -7.39 -11.35
N LEU A 23 13.59 -8.67 -11.05
CA LEU A 23 13.24 -9.34 -9.78
C LEU A 23 11.89 -8.94 -9.18
N TRP A 24 10.82 -9.50 -9.71
CA TRP A 24 9.49 -9.41 -9.10
C TRP A 24 9.54 -10.12 -7.75
N PRO A 25 9.22 -9.45 -6.61
CA PRO A 25 9.10 -10.16 -5.34
C PRO A 25 7.79 -10.94 -5.36
N THR A 26 7.82 -12.13 -5.97
CA THR A 26 6.73 -13.13 -5.93
C THR A 26 6.35 -13.53 -4.49
N LYS A 27 7.20 -13.21 -3.52
CA LYS A 27 7.04 -13.48 -2.09
C LYS A 27 5.76 -12.89 -1.49
N ASN A 28 5.20 -11.85 -2.10
CA ASN A 28 4.06 -11.10 -1.55
C ASN A 28 2.76 -11.28 -2.34
N ILE A 29 2.71 -12.19 -3.32
CA ILE A 29 1.45 -12.48 -4.03
C ILE A 29 0.67 -13.49 -3.19
N GLY A 30 -0.55 -13.12 -2.81
CA GLY A 30 -1.49 -14.03 -2.15
C GLY A 30 -2.43 -14.68 -3.15
N ILE A 31 -2.88 -13.94 -4.16
CA ILE A 31 -3.95 -14.36 -5.06
C ILE A 31 -3.54 -14.08 -6.50
N ILE A 32 -3.79 -15.03 -7.39
CA ILE A 32 -3.66 -14.84 -8.84
C ILE A 32 -5.02 -15.11 -9.44
N HIS A 33 -5.71 -14.07 -9.91
CA HIS A 33 -6.93 -14.24 -10.69
C HIS A 33 -6.61 -14.14 -12.18
N SER A 34 -7.32 -14.92 -12.99
CA SER A 34 -7.22 -14.88 -14.43
C SER A 34 -8.51 -14.32 -15.01
N LEU A 35 -8.40 -13.60 -16.12
CA LEU A 35 -9.58 -13.14 -16.83
C LEU A 35 -10.11 -14.29 -17.69
N SER A 36 -11.38 -14.65 -17.55
CA SER A 36 -12.02 -15.67 -18.39
C SER A 36 -12.18 -15.17 -19.84
N GLU A 37 -11.95 -16.06 -20.81
CA GLU A 37 -12.27 -15.79 -22.22
C GLU A 37 -13.79 -15.83 -22.47
N CYS A 38 -14.25 -15.07 -23.47
CA CYS A 38 -15.65 -14.94 -23.95
C CYS A 38 -16.59 -14.18 -23.02
N GLN A 39 -16.72 -14.62 -21.77
CA GLN A 39 -17.50 -13.94 -20.72
C GLN A 39 -16.51 -13.58 -19.62
N VAL A 40 -15.99 -12.37 -19.66
CA VAL A 40 -15.02 -11.92 -18.65
C VAL A 40 -15.74 -11.78 -17.32
N ASP A 41 -15.10 -12.27 -16.26
CA ASP A 41 -15.48 -12.02 -14.87
C ASP A 41 -15.21 -10.53 -14.50
N VAL A 42 -15.77 -9.61 -15.29
CA VAL A 42 -15.97 -8.20 -14.92
C VAL A 42 -17.23 -8.12 -14.07
N ASP A 43 -17.30 -7.13 -13.19
CA ASP A 43 -18.49 -6.92 -12.38
C ASP A 43 -19.75 -6.80 -13.26
N SER A 44 -20.86 -7.26 -12.71
CA SER A 44 -22.16 -7.20 -13.39
C SER A 44 -22.55 -5.76 -13.74
N VAL A 45 -22.09 -4.77 -12.97
CA VAL A 45 -22.31 -3.35 -13.25
C VAL A 45 -21.75 -2.99 -14.63
N TYR A 46 -20.51 -3.37 -14.93
CA TYR A 46 -19.88 -3.17 -16.24
C TYR A 46 -20.63 -3.93 -17.35
N LYS A 47 -21.04 -5.18 -17.10
CA LYS A 47 -21.84 -5.95 -18.07
C LYS A 47 -23.18 -5.30 -18.38
N SER A 48 -23.83 -4.68 -17.39
CA SER A 48 -25.12 -4.00 -17.55
C SER A 48 -25.00 -2.69 -18.34
N VAL A 49 -23.87 -1.98 -18.22
CA VAL A 49 -23.58 -0.75 -18.96
C VAL A 49 -23.09 -1.04 -20.39
N VAL A 50 -22.48 -2.21 -20.63
CA VAL A 50 -21.96 -2.63 -21.94
C VAL A 50 -22.55 -3.99 -22.35
N PRO A 51 -23.83 -4.03 -22.82
CA PRO A 51 -24.47 -5.26 -23.22
C PRO A 51 -23.71 -5.94 -24.38
N GLY A 52 -23.50 -7.26 -24.29
CA GLY A 52 -22.83 -8.04 -25.33
C GLY A 52 -21.29 -7.92 -25.33
N PHE A 53 -20.70 -7.36 -24.27
CA PHE A 53 -19.25 -7.32 -24.11
C PHE A 53 -18.65 -8.72 -24.06
N SER A 54 -17.77 -9.01 -25.02
CA SER A 54 -17.02 -10.25 -25.11
C SER A 54 -15.56 -9.90 -25.35
N LEU A 55 -14.67 -10.29 -24.43
CA LEU A 55 -13.24 -10.22 -24.66
C LEU A 55 -12.74 -11.56 -25.16
N ARG A 56 -11.99 -11.51 -26.25
CA ARG A 56 -11.09 -12.58 -26.66
C ARG A 56 -9.67 -12.09 -26.47
N PHE A 57 -8.94 -12.74 -25.59
CA PHE A 57 -7.51 -12.48 -25.45
C PHE A 57 -6.82 -12.93 -26.73
N GLN A 58 -6.08 -12.02 -27.37
CA GLN A 58 -5.24 -12.40 -28.49
C GLN A 58 -4.18 -13.35 -27.95
N LYS A 59 -4.10 -14.59 -28.44
CA LYS A 59 -2.99 -15.49 -28.11
C LYS A 59 -1.70 -14.81 -28.54
N ILE A 60 -1.01 -14.20 -27.58
CA ILE A 60 0.32 -13.68 -27.83
C ILE A 60 1.16 -14.92 -28.17
N SER A 61 1.74 -14.90 -29.38
CA SER A 61 2.67 -15.88 -29.97
C SER A 61 3.32 -16.83 -28.97
N ASN A 62 3.49 -18.13 -29.31
CA ASN A 62 4.13 -19.30 -28.63
C ASN A 62 5.28 -19.11 -27.60
N ASP A 63 5.72 -17.89 -27.37
CA ASP A 63 6.62 -17.41 -26.37
C ASP A 63 5.93 -17.34 -24.99
N ARG A 64 6.01 -18.43 -24.22
CA ARG A 64 5.47 -18.56 -22.84
C ARG A 64 5.94 -17.47 -21.86
N ASN A 65 6.92 -16.65 -22.26
CA ASN A 65 7.44 -15.53 -21.49
C ASN A 65 6.65 -14.22 -21.66
N LYS A 66 5.55 -14.20 -22.43
CA LYS A 66 4.72 -13.01 -22.66
C LYS A 66 3.36 -13.02 -21.95
N ASP A 67 3.20 -13.83 -20.91
CA ASP A 67 2.05 -13.74 -20.01
C ASP A 67 2.16 -12.42 -19.22
N VAL A 68 1.45 -11.39 -19.68
CA VAL A 68 1.34 -10.13 -18.94
C VAL A 68 0.61 -10.42 -17.63
N LYS A 69 1.34 -10.29 -16.52
CA LYS A 69 0.80 -10.37 -15.17
C LYS A 69 0.79 -8.97 -14.60
N LEU A 70 -0.41 -8.43 -14.36
CA LEU A 70 -0.60 -7.13 -13.74
C LEU A 70 -0.76 -7.34 -12.24
N ILE A 71 0.10 -6.74 -11.42
CA ILE A 71 -0.09 -6.74 -9.97
C ILE A 71 -0.95 -5.54 -9.64
N ALA A 72 -2.05 -5.75 -8.90
CA ALA A 72 -2.87 -4.66 -8.41
C ALA A 72 -1.99 -3.73 -7.53
N PRO A 73 -2.03 -2.41 -7.73
CA PRO A 73 -1.30 -1.49 -6.87
C PRO A 73 -1.67 -1.72 -5.41
N ARG A 74 -0.75 -1.35 -4.51
CA ARG A 74 -1.00 -1.46 -3.07
C ARG A 74 -2.26 -0.70 -2.70
N ARG A 75 -3.01 -1.24 -1.74
CA ARG A 75 -4.25 -0.62 -1.23
C ARG A 75 -5.28 -0.33 -2.32
N THR A 76 -5.27 -1.14 -3.37
CA THR A 76 -6.27 -1.10 -4.44
C THR A 76 -7.12 -2.35 -4.38
N PHE A 77 -8.42 -2.18 -4.57
CA PHE A 77 -9.35 -3.30 -4.73
C PHE A 77 -9.42 -3.72 -6.19
N SER A 78 -9.38 -5.03 -6.43
CA SER A 78 -9.68 -5.64 -7.73
C SER A 78 -10.59 -6.85 -7.50
N PRO A 79 -11.85 -6.84 -7.94
CA PRO A 79 -12.71 -8.00 -7.74
C PRO A 79 -12.13 -9.22 -8.45
N TYR A 80 -12.33 -10.40 -7.87
CA TYR A 80 -11.91 -11.68 -8.47
C TYR A 80 -12.92 -12.79 -8.16
N SER A 81 -13.18 -13.67 -9.13
CA SER A 81 -14.20 -14.72 -9.03
C SER A 81 -13.69 -15.98 -8.33
N LYS A 82 -14.58 -16.91 -7.98
CA LYS A 82 -14.19 -18.24 -7.49
C LYS A 82 -13.73 -19.21 -8.59
N GLN A 83 -14.13 -18.98 -9.84
CA GLN A 83 -13.96 -19.96 -10.93
C GLN A 83 -12.60 -19.84 -11.63
N SER A 84 -11.99 -18.65 -11.59
CA SER A 84 -10.77 -18.32 -12.33
C SER A 84 -9.64 -17.80 -11.44
N THR A 85 -9.62 -18.20 -10.16
CA THR A 85 -8.68 -17.70 -9.14
C THR A 85 -7.84 -18.81 -8.49
N LEU A 86 -6.54 -18.59 -8.43
CA LEU A 86 -5.58 -19.36 -7.66
C LEU A 86 -5.27 -18.67 -6.34
N HIS A 87 -5.58 -19.34 -5.22
CA HIS A 87 -5.14 -18.95 -3.89
C HIS A 87 -3.78 -19.58 -3.58
N LEU A 88 -2.76 -18.77 -3.35
CA LEU A 88 -1.45 -19.25 -2.92
C LEU A 88 -1.49 -19.57 -1.42
N ARG A 89 -0.55 -20.41 -0.98
CA ARG A 89 -0.49 -20.88 0.41
C ARG A 89 -0.64 -19.76 1.46
N PRO A 90 -0.01 -18.57 1.34
CA PRO A 90 -0.16 -17.50 2.32
C PRO A 90 -1.58 -16.90 2.43
N SER A 91 -2.50 -17.22 1.50
CA SER A 91 -3.86 -16.68 1.44
C SER A 91 -4.96 -17.74 1.50
N LEU A 92 -4.66 -18.97 1.96
CA LEU A 92 -5.68 -20.03 2.08
C LEU A 92 -6.83 -19.63 3.01
N TRP A 93 -6.56 -18.79 4.02
CA TRP A 93 -7.57 -18.18 4.87
C TRP A 93 -8.63 -17.39 4.10
N ALA A 94 -8.32 -16.88 2.90
CA ALA A 94 -9.21 -16.10 2.04
C ALA A 94 -10.14 -16.95 1.14
N LEU A 95 -10.18 -18.28 1.32
CA LEU A 95 -11.04 -19.18 0.54
C LEU A 95 -12.51 -19.15 0.95
N LEU A 96 -12.81 -18.84 2.22
CA LEU A 96 -14.18 -18.88 2.72
C LEU A 96 -15.06 -17.82 2.05
N LEU A 97 -16.24 -18.26 1.60
CA LEU A 97 -17.28 -17.41 1.02
C LEU A 97 -18.36 -17.10 2.07
N PRO A 98 -18.81 -15.85 2.21
CA PRO A 98 -19.99 -15.55 3.02
C PRO A 98 -21.23 -16.21 2.39
N VAL A 99 -22.07 -16.84 3.20
CA VAL A 99 -23.21 -17.65 2.76
C VAL A 99 -24.54 -16.93 2.89
N THR A 100 -24.61 -15.78 3.59
CA THR A 100 -25.88 -15.04 3.74
C THR A 100 -26.10 -13.96 2.70
N VAL A 101 -25.12 -13.77 1.83
CA VAL A 101 -25.25 -12.94 0.64
C VAL A 101 -25.53 -13.81 -0.58
N SER A 102 -26.12 -13.24 -1.62
CA SER A 102 -26.43 -14.01 -2.83
C SER A 102 -25.15 -14.57 -3.47
N GLN A 103 -25.27 -15.67 -4.22
CA GLN A 103 -24.13 -16.34 -4.80
C GLN A 103 -23.28 -15.45 -5.72
N GLN A 104 -23.92 -14.53 -6.46
CA GLN A 104 -23.24 -13.58 -7.35
C GLN A 104 -22.47 -12.51 -6.56
N VAL A 105 -22.97 -12.17 -5.37
CA VAL A 105 -22.40 -11.17 -4.46
C VAL A 105 -21.27 -11.73 -3.63
N SER A 106 -21.39 -12.99 -3.21
CA SER A 106 -20.48 -13.63 -2.26
C SER A 106 -19.02 -13.56 -2.72
N ASP A 107 -18.77 -13.79 -4.01
CA ASP A 107 -17.43 -13.72 -4.59
C ASP A 107 -16.85 -12.30 -4.54
N ILE A 108 -17.66 -11.29 -4.87
CA ILE A 108 -17.26 -9.88 -4.85
C ILE A 108 -17.01 -9.43 -3.40
N CYS A 109 -17.94 -9.70 -2.50
CA CYS A 109 -17.84 -9.36 -1.08
C CYS A 109 -16.57 -9.97 -0.47
N ARG A 110 -16.37 -11.28 -0.64
CA ARG A 110 -15.14 -11.96 -0.21
C ARG A 110 -13.91 -11.30 -0.84
N SER A 111 -13.93 -11.00 -2.14
CA SER A 111 -12.76 -10.42 -2.81
C SER A 111 -12.30 -9.11 -2.16
N TYR A 112 -13.23 -8.22 -1.80
CA TYR A 112 -12.89 -6.94 -1.16
C TYR A 112 -12.50 -7.12 0.30
N VAL A 113 -13.27 -7.90 1.07
CA VAL A 113 -12.97 -8.15 2.49
C VAL A 113 -11.59 -8.79 2.64
N MET A 114 -11.28 -9.80 1.82
CA MET A 114 -10.01 -10.50 1.88
C MET A 114 -8.85 -9.62 1.39
N GLN A 115 -9.04 -8.83 0.32
CA GLN A 115 -8.02 -7.86 -0.11
C GLN A 115 -7.70 -6.84 0.97
N ARG A 116 -8.72 -6.35 1.69
CA ARG A 116 -8.47 -5.43 2.80
C ARG A 116 -7.58 -6.08 3.86
N LEU A 117 -7.84 -7.32 4.25
CA LEU A 117 -6.99 -8.06 5.19
C LEU A 117 -5.61 -8.40 4.61
N MET A 118 -5.50 -8.68 3.31
CA MET A 118 -4.22 -8.92 2.64
C MET A 118 -3.28 -7.72 2.77
N TRP A 119 -3.80 -6.49 2.75
CA TRP A 119 -2.99 -5.30 2.96
C TRP A 119 -2.32 -5.25 4.33
N ASP A 120 -2.99 -5.80 5.36
CA ASP A 120 -2.46 -5.85 6.73
C ASP A 120 -1.31 -6.86 6.87
N VAL A 121 -1.14 -7.79 5.91
CA VAL A 121 -0.08 -8.80 5.91
C VAL A 121 0.85 -8.69 4.72
N GLY A 122 0.79 -7.55 4.00
CA GLY A 122 1.66 -7.26 2.86
C GLY A 122 1.40 -8.13 1.62
N LEU A 123 0.26 -8.83 1.55
CA LEU A 123 -0.12 -9.64 0.40
C LEU A 123 -0.83 -8.80 -0.68
N GLN A 124 -0.67 -9.21 -1.93
CA GLN A 124 -1.28 -8.55 -3.10
C GLN A 124 -1.98 -9.55 -4.02
N THR A 125 -2.90 -9.00 -4.81
CA THR A 125 -3.59 -9.71 -5.89
C THR A 125 -2.89 -9.43 -7.22
N ALA A 126 -2.68 -10.48 -8.00
CA ALA A 126 -2.21 -10.39 -9.37
C ALA A 126 -3.32 -10.81 -10.33
N CYS A 127 -3.43 -10.10 -11.45
CA CYS A 127 -4.21 -10.44 -12.61
C CYS A 127 -3.30 -11.09 -13.65
N ALA A 128 -3.67 -12.27 -14.12
CA ALA A 128 -2.98 -12.97 -15.20
C ALA A 128 -3.88 -13.04 -16.45
N GLY A 129 -3.24 -13.27 -17.60
CA GLY A 129 -3.95 -13.63 -18.83
C GLY A 129 -4.85 -14.86 -18.64
N SER A 130 -5.75 -15.07 -19.60
CA SER A 130 -6.76 -16.11 -19.48
C SER A 130 -6.19 -17.52 -19.40
N TYR A 131 -6.62 -18.24 -18.37
CA TYR A 131 -6.42 -19.69 -18.23
C TYR A 131 -7.74 -20.47 -18.37
N SER A 132 -8.87 -19.79 -18.59
CA SER A 132 -10.21 -20.40 -18.59
C SER A 132 -11.13 -19.80 -19.67
N ILE A 133 -12.02 -20.62 -20.23
CA ILE A 133 -13.03 -20.20 -21.21
C ILE A 133 -14.40 -20.36 -20.57
N ASN A 134 -15.10 -19.25 -20.30
CA ASN A 134 -16.47 -19.28 -19.79
C ASN A 134 -17.46 -19.22 -20.96
N LYS A 135 -18.22 -20.30 -21.16
CA LYS A 135 -19.24 -20.42 -22.22
C LYS A 135 -20.69 -20.29 -21.74
N HIS A 136 -20.90 -20.19 -20.43
CA HIS A 136 -22.24 -20.05 -19.88
C HIS A 136 -22.72 -18.60 -19.97
N VAL A 137 -23.95 -18.42 -20.43
CA VAL A 137 -24.69 -17.15 -20.41
C VAL A 137 -25.78 -17.33 -19.36
N ASP A 138 -25.64 -16.68 -18.20
CA ASP A 138 -26.71 -16.68 -17.20
C ASP A 138 -27.68 -15.54 -17.51
N HIS A 139 -28.93 -15.89 -17.81
CA HIS A 139 -29.95 -14.96 -18.30
C HIS A 139 -30.69 -14.20 -17.17
N ASN A 140 -30.37 -14.46 -15.91
CA ASN A 140 -31.10 -13.95 -14.73
C ASN A 140 -30.34 -12.87 -13.93
N GLU A 141 -29.30 -12.26 -14.51
CA GLU A 141 -28.40 -11.32 -13.83
C GLU A 141 -29.08 -9.97 -13.46
N HIS A 142 -29.99 -9.45 -14.29
CA HIS A 142 -30.41 -8.04 -14.21
C HIS A 142 -31.23 -7.56 -12.98
N GLU A 143 -32.02 -8.40 -12.32
CA GLU A 143 -32.96 -7.92 -11.27
C GLU A 143 -32.35 -7.91 -9.84
N LEU A 144 -31.38 -8.78 -9.56
CA LEU A 144 -30.69 -8.84 -8.25
C LEU A 144 -29.61 -7.75 -8.10
N GLU A 145 -29.24 -7.07 -9.18
CA GLU A 145 -28.08 -6.18 -9.28
C GLU A 145 -28.31 -4.75 -8.76
N LYS A 146 -29.52 -4.19 -8.91
CA LYS A 146 -29.81 -2.81 -8.49
C LYS A 146 -29.78 -2.61 -6.98
N GLU A 147 -30.25 -3.60 -6.23
CA GLU A 147 -30.25 -3.56 -4.76
C GLU A 147 -28.86 -3.82 -4.17
N PHE A 148 -27.94 -4.38 -4.97
CA PHE A 148 -26.58 -4.70 -4.52
C PHE A 148 -25.56 -3.60 -4.84
N SER A 149 -25.69 -2.91 -5.98
CA SER A 149 -24.75 -1.87 -6.40
C SER A 149 -24.51 -0.81 -5.33
N TRP A 150 -25.55 -0.34 -4.63
CA TRP A 150 -25.39 0.69 -3.59
C TRP A 150 -24.72 0.18 -2.31
N LYS A 151 -24.82 -1.12 -2.01
CA LYS A 151 -24.18 -1.72 -0.84
C LYS A 151 -22.68 -1.92 -1.07
N ILE A 152 -22.25 -2.18 -2.31
CA ILE A 152 -20.83 -2.36 -2.65
C ILE A 152 -20.06 -1.06 -2.44
N ASP A 153 -20.55 0.07 -2.93
CA ASP A 153 -19.84 1.34 -2.84
C ASP A 153 -19.56 1.71 -1.38
N LYS A 154 -20.58 1.55 -0.53
CA LYS A 154 -20.46 1.76 0.92
C LYS A 154 -19.52 0.75 1.57
N LEU A 155 -19.55 -0.51 1.14
CA LEU A 155 -18.63 -1.54 1.64
C LEU A 155 -17.18 -1.19 1.30
N VAL A 156 -16.91 -0.79 0.05
CA VAL A 156 -15.57 -0.41 -0.40
C VAL A 156 -15.08 0.83 0.35
N GLU A 157 -15.94 1.84 0.53
CA GLU A 157 -15.64 3.03 1.33
C GLU A 157 -15.30 2.65 2.78
N TYR A 158 -16.15 1.83 3.41
CA TYR A 158 -15.93 1.31 4.75
C TYR A 158 -14.61 0.55 4.87
N LEU A 159 -14.35 -0.42 3.99
CA LEU A 159 -13.12 -1.21 4.01
C LEU A 159 -11.87 -0.35 3.76
N THR A 160 -11.97 0.68 2.92
CA THR A 160 -10.86 1.62 2.67
C THR A 160 -10.46 2.35 3.95
N GLN A 161 -11.43 2.71 4.78
CA GLN A 161 -11.22 3.43 6.05
C GLN A 161 -10.98 2.50 7.23
N TRP A 162 -11.36 1.22 7.11
CA TRP A 162 -11.27 0.24 8.18
C TRP A 162 -9.84 0.07 8.66
N SER A 163 -9.68 -0.03 9.97
CA SER A 163 -8.41 -0.36 10.60
C SER A 163 -8.66 -1.09 11.93
N SER A 164 -7.66 -1.83 12.39
CA SER A 164 -7.72 -2.57 13.65
C SER A 164 -6.49 -2.25 14.51
N ALA A 165 -6.69 -2.26 15.83
CA ALA A 165 -5.63 -2.17 16.83
C ALA A 165 -5.06 -3.55 17.23
N GLU A 166 -5.65 -4.65 16.75
CA GLU A 166 -5.21 -6.00 17.09
C GLU A 166 -3.82 -6.30 16.52
N THR A 167 -2.96 -6.90 17.32
CA THR A 167 -1.58 -7.27 16.93
C THR A 167 -1.50 -8.66 16.30
N SER A 168 -2.57 -9.45 16.38
CA SER A 168 -2.66 -10.78 15.77
C SER A 168 -3.52 -10.71 14.51
N PHE A 169 -3.00 -11.27 13.41
CA PHE A 169 -3.74 -11.33 12.14
C PHE A 169 -5.09 -12.06 12.30
N ILE A 170 -5.11 -13.19 13.01
CA ILE A 170 -6.35 -13.96 13.25
C ILE A 170 -7.41 -13.10 13.95
N LYS A 171 -7.00 -12.32 14.95
CA LYS A 171 -7.92 -11.42 15.66
C LYS A 171 -8.45 -10.31 14.76
N ARG A 172 -7.62 -9.77 13.85
CA ARG A 172 -8.07 -8.80 12.83
C ARG A 172 -9.12 -9.40 11.88
N VAL A 173 -8.92 -10.64 11.44
CA VAL A 173 -9.91 -11.33 10.60
C VAL A 173 -11.23 -11.47 11.36
N LYS A 174 -11.18 -11.95 12.61
CA LYS A 174 -12.39 -12.08 13.46
C LYS A 174 -13.08 -10.73 13.69
N GLN A 175 -12.31 -9.68 14.00
CA GLN A 175 -12.85 -8.33 14.21
C GLN A 175 -13.54 -7.81 12.96
N LEU A 176 -12.89 -7.88 11.78
CA LEU A 176 -13.50 -7.39 10.55
C LEU A 176 -14.84 -8.08 10.26
N PHE A 177 -14.95 -9.40 10.48
CA PHE A 177 -16.22 -10.09 10.29
C PHE A 177 -17.30 -9.69 11.30
N ILE A 178 -16.92 -9.43 12.56
CA ILE A 178 -17.85 -8.87 13.56
C ILE A 178 -18.33 -7.50 13.09
N ASP A 179 -17.42 -6.63 12.66
CA ASP A 179 -17.80 -5.30 12.20
C ASP A 179 -18.69 -5.38 10.95
N LEU A 180 -18.39 -6.25 9.98
CA LEU A 180 -19.23 -6.44 8.80
C LEU A 180 -20.66 -6.88 9.16
N TYR A 181 -20.83 -7.67 10.23
CA TYR A 181 -22.13 -8.03 10.77
C TYR A 181 -22.82 -6.82 11.44
N GLU A 182 -22.11 -6.08 12.30
CA GLU A 182 -22.66 -4.91 12.99
C GLU A 182 -23.11 -3.80 12.02
N TYR A 183 -22.40 -3.65 10.90
CA TYR A 183 -22.76 -2.71 9.82
C TYR A 183 -23.78 -3.28 8.81
N GLY A 184 -24.24 -4.53 8.99
CA GLY A 184 -25.30 -5.14 8.19
C GLY A 184 -24.90 -5.56 6.77
N TYR A 185 -23.61 -5.86 6.54
CA TYR A 185 -23.13 -6.38 5.26
C TYR A 185 -23.26 -7.91 5.16
N ILE A 186 -23.17 -8.61 6.29
CA ILE A 186 -23.29 -10.07 6.43
C ILE A 186 -24.13 -10.40 7.67
N GLU A 187 -24.53 -11.65 7.83
CA GLU A 187 -25.29 -12.10 9.00
C GLU A 187 -24.43 -12.86 10.02
N LEU A 188 -24.96 -13.10 11.22
CA LEU A 188 -24.26 -13.75 12.33
C LEU A 188 -23.66 -15.12 11.98
N ILE A 189 -24.32 -15.88 11.09
CA ILE A 189 -23.81 -17.19 10.65
C ILE A 189 -22.46 -17.07 9.93
N ASP A 190 -22.22 -15.99 9.17
CA ASP A 190 -20.93 -15.79 8.50
C ASP A 190 -19.80 -15.51 9.50
N VAL A 191 -20.12 -14.83 10.60
CA VAL A 191 -19.18 -14.60 11.72
C VAL A 191 -18.78 -15.93 12.37
N HIS A 192 -19.74 -16.82 12.61
CA HIS A 192 -19.43 -18.15 13.13
C HIS A 192 -18.63 -18.99 12.14
N LEU A 193 -18.97 -18.95 10.86
CA LEU A 193 -18.27 -19.71 9.82
C LEU A 193 -16.80 -19.28 9.69
N ILE A 194 -16.48 -17.98 9.73
CA ILE A 194 -15.08 -17.55 9.68
C ILE A 194 -14.32 -17.98 10.93
N GLN A 195 -14.94 -17.97 12.11
CA GLN A 195 -14.29 -18.38 13.35
C GLN A 195 -13.93 -19.87 13.29
N LEU A 196 -14.87 -20.71 12.86
CA LEU A 196 -14.64 -22.15 12.65
C LEU A 196 -13.58 -22.39 11.55
N TRP A 197 -13.64 -21.67 10.44
CA TRP A 197 -12.67 -21.81 9.36
C TRP A 197 -11.24 -21.51 9.81
N LEU A 198 -11.05 -20.45 10.60
CA LEU A 198 -9.74 -20.09 11.15
C LEU A 198 -9.24 -21.14 12.14
N GLU A 199 -10.13 -21.73 12.94
CA GLU A 199 -9.81 -22.82 13.87
C GLU A 199 -9.41 -24.10 13.14
N GLU A 200 -10.15 -24.50 12.11
CA GLU A 200 -9.80 -25.65 11.27
C GLU A 200 -8.44 -25.48 10.59
N LEU A 201 -8.17 -24.30 10.04
CA LEU A 201 -6.86 -23.98 9.47
C LEU A 201 -5.75 -24.12 10.52
N HIS A 202 -5.97 -23.61 11.73
CA HIS A 202 -5.02 -23.77 12.83
C HIS A 202 -4.76 -25.24 13.16
N LEU A 203 -5.82 -26.07 13.25
CA LEU A 203 -5.74 -27.50 13.56
C LEU A 203 -4.96 -28.30 12.52
N ILE A 204 -5.07 -27.96 11.23
CA ILE A 204 -4.31 -28.62 10.16
C ILE A 204 -2.86 -28.12 10.03
N GLY A 205 -2.41 -27.28 10.96
CA GLY A 205 -1.05 -26.74 10.98
C GLY A 205 -0.80 -25.63 9.95
N TYR A 206 -1.85 -24.91 9.54
CA TYR A 206 -1.70 -23.73 8.70
C TYR A 206 -0.96 -22.62 9.45
N THR A 207 0.13 -22.13 8.87
CA THR A 207 0.85 -20.97 9.40
C THR A 207 0.20 -19.70 8.87
N PHE A 208 -0.51 -19.00 9.75
CA PHE A 208 -1.07 -17.69 9.43
C PHE A 208 0.05 -16.66 9.22
N PRO A 209 -0.15 -15.71 8.28
CA PRO A 209 0.80 -14.63 8.10
C PRO A 209 0.84 -13.71 9.33
N GLU A 210 2.02 -13.19 9.62
CA GLU A 210 2.22 -12.17 10.65
C GLU A 210 1.92 -10.79 10.06
N ILE A 211 1.45 -9.88 10.91
CA ILE A 211 1.33 -8.47 10.55
C ILE A 211 2.76 -7.91 10.51
N PRO A 212 3.26 -7.45 9.35
CA PRO A 212 4.59 -6.88 9.28
C PRO A 212 4.64 -5.62 10.13
N LEU A 213 5.76 -5.44 10.82
CA LEU A 213 6.09 -4.20 11.49
C LEU A 213 6.00 -3.04 10.48
N LYS A 214 5.38 -1.95 10.90
CA LYS A 214 5.27 -0.72 10.13
C LYS A 214 6.45 0.17 10.44
N TYR A 215 7.10 0.63 9.39
CA TYR A 215 8.22 1.55 9.47
C TYR A 215 7.80 2.85 8.79
N THR A 216 8.00 3.99 9.45
CA THR A 216 7.86 5.31 8.83
C THR A 216 9.17 6.06 8.91
N LEU A 217 9.60 6.62 7.79
CA LEU A 217 10.62 7.64 7.73
C LEU A 217 9.95 9.01 7.69
N VAL A 218 10.10 9.77 8.77
CA VAL A 218 9.56 11.12 8.90
C VAL A 218 10.59 12.13 8.40
N VAL A 219 10.12 13.03 7.54
CA VAL A 219 10.91 14.10 6.93
C VAL A 219 10.17 15.41 7.13
N ARG A 220 10.62 16.24 8.08
CA ARG A 220 10.10 17.59 8.19
C ARG A 220 10.77 18.46 7.13
N THR A 221 9.97 19.19 6.36
CA THR A 221 10.48 20.06 5.30
C THR A 221 9.52 21.24 5.08
N PHE A 222 9.88 22.11 4.15
CA PHE A 222 9.04 23.23 3.70
C PHE A 222 9.37 23.54 2.23
N ALA A 223 8.56 24.37 1.58
CA ALA A 223 8.61 24.65 0.16
C ALA A 223 9.97 25.21 -0.31
N GLY A 224 10.68 25.93 0.55
CA GLY A 224 12.03 26.43 0.25
C GLY A 224 13.07 25.33 0.02
N HIS A 225 12.81 24.10 0.47
CA HIS A 225 13.67 22.95 0.22
C HIS A 225 13.39 22.24 -1.11
N LEU A 226 12.37 22.64 -1.87
CA LEU A 226 11.94 21.96 -3.10
C LEU A 226 13.10 21.66 -4.06
N TYR A 227 13.99 22.62 -4.31
CA TYR A 227 15.15 22.41 -5.19
C TYR A 227 16.06 21.27 -4.68
N ARG A 228 16.41 21.29 -3.38
CA ARG A 228 17.28 20.28 -2.77
C ARG A 228 16.59 18.92 -2.73
N MET A 229 15.31 18.90 -2.39
CA MET A 229 14.53 17.68 -2.34
C MET A 229 14.45 16.99 -3.70
N ASN A 230 14.15 17.76 -4.75
CA ASN A 230 14.03 17.21 -6.10
C ASN A 230 15.40 16.77 -6.66
N LYS A 231 16.46 17.51 -6.34
CA LYS A 231 17.81 17.21 -6.86
C LYS A 231 18.49 16.05 -6.14
N TRP A 232 18.29 15.91 -4.83
CA TRP A 232 19.09 15.01 -3.99
C TRP A 232 18.25 14.03 -3.17
N TYR A 233 17.26 14.53 -2.42
CA TYR A 233 16.53 13.71 -1.46
C TYR A 233 15.62 12.66 -2.13
N ILE A 234 14.67 13.10 -2.96
CA ILE A 234 13.70 12.22 -3.61
C ILE A 234 14.38 11.15 -4.48
N PRO A 235 15.39 11.48 -5.32
CA PRO A 235 16.11 10.46 -6.08
C PRO A 235 16.76 9.39 -5.19
N THR A 236 17.41 9.80 -4.09
CA THR A 236 18.08 8.84 -3.19
C THR A 236 17.08 8.01 -2.38
N VAL A 237 15.95 8.59 -1.95
CA VAL A 237 14.84 7.85 -1.32
C VAL A 237 14.27 6.81 -2.28
N ASN A 238 13.96 7.19 -3.51
CA ASN A 238 13.41 6.26 -4.50
C ASN A 238 14.38 5.12 -4.85
N MET A 239 15.69 5.38 -4.76
CA MET A 239 16.72 4.39 -5.05
C MET A 239 17.00 3.45 -3.87
N PHE A 240 17.05 3.99 -2.65
CA PHE A 240 17.58 3.27 -1.50
C PHE A 240 16.54 2.87 -0.45
N VAL A 241 15.34 3.44 -0.46
CA VAL A 241 14.28 3.08 0.50
C VAL A 241 13.34 2.08 -0.16
N ASP A 242 13.17 0.91 0.46
CA ASP A 242 12.10 0.02 0.05
C ASP A 242 10.74 0.58 0.46
N ARG A 243 10.14 1.34 -0.45
CA ARG A 243 8.80 1.94 -0.30
C ARG A 243 7.67 0.91 -0.17
N ASN A 244 7.99 -0.38 -0.30
CA ASN A 244 7.08 -1.48 0.02
C ASN A 244 7.03 -1.83 1.50
N THR A 245 8.02 -1.42 2.29
CA THR A 245 8.11 -1.77 3.71
C THR A 245 8.22 -0.53 4.61
N ILE A 246 8.74 0.57 4.07
CA ILE A 246 8.93 1.83 4.78
C ILE A 246 8.07 2.91 4.12
N ASP A 247 7.13 3.47 4.88
CA ASP A 247 6.42 4.67 4.47
C ASP A 247 7.33 5.89 4.61
N VAL A 248 7.22 6.85 3.70
CA VAL A 248 7.96 8.11 3.78
C VAL A 248 6.95 9.22 3.97
N LEU A 249 6.91 9.75 5.19
CA LEU A 249 5.98 10.77 5.63
C LEU A 249 6.67 12.13 5.63
N PHE A 250 6.19 13.03 4.77
CA PHE A 250 6.56 14.43 4.81
C PHE A 250 5.68 15.21 5.78
N VAL A 251 6.32 16.01 6.63
CA VAL A 251 5.65 16.95 7.53
C VAL A 251 5.93 18.36 7.04
N LEU A 252 4.86 19.09 6.72
CA LEU A 252 4.89 20.41 6.12
C LEU A 252 4.14 21.41 7.01
N ASP A 253 4.40 22.70 6.85
CA ASP A 253 3.76 23.75 7.64
C ASP A 253 2.33 24.00 7.13
N ASP A 254 1.33 23.87 8.02
CA ASP A 254 -0.08 24.02 7.65
C ASP A 254 -0.45 25.46 7.24
N GLU A 255 0.30 26.46 7.73
CA GLU A 255 0.05 27.87 7.42
C GLU A 255 0.54 28.32 6.04
N SER A 256 1.42 27.55 5.39
CA SER A 256 2.04 27.98 4.12
C SER A 256 1.31 27.41 2.92
N ARG A 257 0.80 28.29 2.07
CA ARG A 257 0.19 27.89 0.79
C ARG A 257 1.18 27.16 -0.12
N GLU A 258 2.44 27.58 -0.11
CA GLU A 258 3.52 26.96 -0.87
C GLU A 258 3.78 25.53 -0.40
N ASP A 259 3.70 25.29 0.91
CA ASP A 259 3.80 23.96 1.50
C ASP A 259 2.62 23.07 1.09
N HIS A 260 1.40 23.60 1.04
CA HIS A 260 0.25 22.85 0.51
C HIS A 260 0.45 22.43 -0.96
N ILE A 261 1.02 23.31 -1.79
CA ILE A 261 1.36 23.00 -3.19
C ILE A 261 2.42 21.89 -3.25
N LEU A 262 3.47 21.98 -2.43
CA LEU A 262 4.49 20.94 -2.34
C LEU A 262 3.88 19.60 -1.90
N GLY A 263 3.03 19.62 -0.87
CA GLY A 263 2.36 18.44 -0.36
C GLY A 263 1.49 17.76 -1.40
N ASP A 264 0.74 18.52 -2.19
CA ASP A 264 -0.06 17.96 -3.30
C ASP A 264 0.82 17.35 -4.39
N CYS A 265 1.97 17.94 -4.70
CA CYS A 265 2.96 17.35 -5.60
C CYS A 265 3.52 16.04 -5.05
N LEU A 266 3.82 15.96 -3.75
CA LEU A 266 4.34 14.74 -3.10
C LEU A 266 3.28 13.63 -3.08
N LYS A 267 2.02 13.94 -2.78
CA LYS A 267 0.90 12.98 -2.84
C LYS A 267 0.71 12.38 -4.23
N LYS A 268 0.85 13.18 -5.29
CA LYS A 268 0.81 12.68 -6.69
C LYS A 268 1.90 11.65 -7.00
N HIS A 269 3.01 11.68 -6.27
CA HIS A 269 4.11 10.71 -6.36
C HIS A 269 4.01 9.61 -5.28
N ASN A 270 2.81 9.41 -4.71
CA ASN A 270 2.50 8.36 -3.74
C ASN A 270 3.30 8.44 -2.42
N TYR A 271 3.63 9.66 -1.98
CA TYR A 271 4.18 9.93 -0.64
C TYR A 271 3.09 10.30 0.35
N SER A 272 3.27 9.89 1.61
CA SER A 272 2.45 10.33 2.73
C SER A 272 2.82 11.77 3.10
N VAL A 273 1.80 12.59 3.37
CA VAL A 273 1.98 14.00 3.75
C VAL A 273 1.07 14.34 4.92
N LYS A 274 1.62 14.98 5.95
CA LYS A 274 0.89 15.62 7.05
C LYS A 274 1.23 17.11 7.11
N TYR A 275 0.23 17.92 7.41
CA TYR A 275 0.39 19.33 7.69
C TYR A 275 0.34 19.54 9.20
N GLU A 276 1.30 20.29 9.73
CA GLU A 276 1.42 20.60 11.14
C GLU A 276 1.26 22.10 11.37
N ALA A 277 0.30 22.45 12.22
CA ALA A 277 0.08 23.82 12.63
C ALA A 277 1.20 24.32 13.55
N SER A 278 1.42 25.62 13.53
CA SER A 278 2.39 26.33 14.34
C SER A 278 2.11 26.06 15.81
N PRO A 279 3.11 25.58 16.55
CA PRO A 279 2.95 25.45 17.98
C PRO A 279 2.79 26.81 18.66
N ALA A 280 1.97 26.85 19.71
CA ALA A 280 1.54 28.06 20.40
C ALA A 280 2.56 28.63 21.41
N PHE A 281 3.86 28.38 21.24
CA PHE A 281 4.89 28.99 22.08
C PHE A 281 5.33 30.36 21.51
N THR A 282 5.84 31.23 22.39
CA THR A 282 6.41 32.52 22.00
C THR A 282 7.49 32.32 20.96
N LYS A 283 7.22 32.72 19.70
CA LYS A 283 8.18 32.65 18.60
C LYS A 283 9.50 33.25 19.05
N THR A 284 10.55 32.44 19.16
CA THR A 284 11.89 32.98 19.23
C THR A 284 12.11 33.82 17.95
N LYS A 285 12.62 35.05 18.10
CA LYS A 285 12.82 35.93 16.95
C LYS A 285 14.00 35.41 16.12
N GLY A 286 13.84 35.42 14.79
CA GLY A 286 14.92 35.15 13.84
C GLY A 286 15.11 33.67 13.51
N ASN A 287 16.36 33.27 13.24
CA ASN A 287 16.73 31.95 12.69
C ASN A 287 16.38 30.75 13.58
N LEU A 288 16.00 30.96 14.85
CA LEU A 288 15.65 29.91 15.79
C LEU A 288 14.23 29.36 15.57
N TYR A 289 13.35 30.12 14.90
CA TYR A 289 11.98 29.68 14.65
C TYR A 289 11.88 28.36 13.87
N GLY A 290 12.79 28.13 12.91
CA GLY A 290 12.85 26.87 12.17
C GLY A 290 13.30 25.70 13.06
N TYR A 291 14.26 25.93 13.94
CA TYR A 291 14.75 24.92 14.88
C TYR A 291 13.69 24.56 15.93
N ASP A 292 12.98 25.54 16.47
CA ASP A 292 11.91 25.28 17.43
C ASP A 292 10.79 24.44 16.80
N ARG A 293 10.45 24.70 15.54
CA ARG A 293 9.50 23.89 14.76
C ARG A 293 10.02 22.46 14.51
N GLN A 294 11.29 22.30 14.17
CA GLN A 294 11.90 20.99 13.99
C GLN A 294 11.90 20.18 15.29
N GLN A 295 12.24 20.81 16.41
CA GLN A 295 12.19 20.20 17.73
C GLN A 295 10.76 19.81 18.11
N TRP A 296 9.78 20.68 17.82
CA TRP A 296 8.36 20.41 18.09
C TRP A 296 7.89 19.13 17.39
N SER A 297 8.10 19.00 16.07
CA SER A 297 7.73 17.76 15.38
C SER A 297 8.48 16.55 15.87
N THR A 298 9.76 16.72 16.23
CA THR A 298 10.58 15.61 16.72
C THR A 298 10.07 15.11 18.07
N PHE A 299 9.54 16.00 18.90
CA PHE A 299 8.95 15.64 20.18
C PHE A 299 7.63 14.88 20.04
N TYR A 300 6.79 15.22 19.05
CA TYR A 300 5.47 14.63 18.82
C TYR A 300 5.42 13.63 17.66
N MET A 301 6.51 12.89 17.43
CA MET A 301 6.59 11.96 16.30
C MET A 301 5.62 10.80 16.38
N ASP A 302 5.29 10.36 17.58
CA ASP A 302 4.26 9.36 17.85
C ASP A 302 2.86 9.80 17.38
N TYR A 303 2.57 11.11 17.37
CA TYR A 303 1.35 11.66 16.77
C TYR A 303 1.39 11.69 15.24
N LEU A 304 2.60 11.73 14.66
CA LEU A 304 2.79 11.81 13.21
C LEU A 304 2.60 10.45 12.52
N SER A 305 2.92 9.33 13.16
CA SER A 305 2.70 8.00 12.56
C SER A 305 2.36 6.93 13.60
N ASN A 306 1.38 6.09 13.27
CA ASN A 306 1.04 4.88 14.05
C ASN A 306 1.96 3.68 13.67
N SER A 307 3.22 3.96 13.32
CA SER A 307 4.18 2.93 12.93
C SER A 307 4.93 2.39 14.14
N ASP A 308 5.31 1.12 14.10
CA ASP A 308 6.06 0.46 15.16
C ASP A 308 7.47 1.06 15.31
N TYR A 309 8.05 1.52 14.19
CA TYR A 309 9.34 2.20 14.16
C TYR A 309 9.25 3.50 13.36
N ILE A 310 9.82 4.55 13.94
CA ILE A 310 9.89 5.88 13.32
C ILE A 310 11.35 6.28 13.19
N GLY A 311 11.80 6.50 11.95
CA GLY A 311 13.10 7.07 11.64
C GLY A 311 12.95 8.55 11.26
N VAL A 312 13.97 9.35 11.55
CA VAL A 312 14.00 10.78 11.21
C VAL A 312 15.15 11.03 10.27
N ILE A 313 14.89 11.67 9.14
CA ILE A 313 15.92 12.14 8.23
C ILE A 313 15.66 13.59 7.86
N ASP A 314 16.72 14.38 7.85
CA ASP A 314 16.68 15.76 7.39
C ASP A 314 16.39 15.84 5.89
N ALA A 315 15.63 16.85 5.48
CA ALA A 315 15.19 17.03 4.10
C ALA A 315 16.34 17.41 3.15
N ASP A 316 17.48 17.84 3.68
CA ASP A 316 18.72 18.07 2.94
C ASP A 316 19.71 16.90 3.04
N GLY A 317 19.32 15.81 3.71
CA GLY A 317 20.06 14.57 3.79
C GLY A 317 20.14 13.83 2.46
N MET A 318 21.08 12.89 2.37
CA MET A 318 21.20 11.97 1.24
C MET A 318 21.37 10.54 1.75
N LEU A 319 20.64 9.61 1.14
CA LEU A 319 20.81 8.19 1.37
C LEU A 319 21.83 7.63 0.38
N TYR A 320 22.77 6.83 0.87
CA TYR A 320 23.83 6.20 0.07
C TYR A 320 23.87 4.68 0.22
N SER A 321 23.00 4.12 1.06
CA SER A 321 22.88 2.68 1.32
C SER A 321 21.41 2.27 1.40
N PHE A 322 21.10 1.04 0.97
CA PHE A 322 19.74 0.52 1.05
C PHE A 322 19.22 0.49 2.48
N MET A 323 18.05 1.09 2.67
CA MET A 323 17.27 1.02 3.89
C MET A 323 16.18 -0.03 3.72
N HIS A 324 16.31 -1.11 4.49
CA HIS A 324 15.35 -2.19 4.51
C HIS A 324 15.21 -2.67 5.97
N PRO A 325 13.99 -2.91 6.47
CA PRO A 325 13.78 -3.22 7.88
C PRO A 325 14.42 -4.54 8.33
N PHE A 326 14.72 -5.43 7.39
CA PHE A 326 15.39 -6.71 7.68
C PHE A 326 16.93 -6.62 7.59
N TYR A 327 17.50 -5.53 7.06
CA TYR A 327 18.92 -5.25 7.24
C TYR A 327 19.09 -4.68 8.64
N SER A 328 19.50 -5.56 9.54
CA SER A 328 19.74 -5.33 10.96
C SER A 328 20.49 -4.03 11.25
N ILE A 329 19.77 -2.97 11.58
CA ILE A 329 20.22 -2.08 12.65
C ILE A 329 19.92 -2.76 14.02
N PHE A 330 18.99 -3.73 14.04
CA PHE A 330 18.53 -4.42 15.26
C PHE A 330 18.57 -5.96 15.23
N ALA A 331 18.90 -6.60 14.10
CA ALA A 331 18.78 -8.06 13.93
C ALA A 331 20.11 -8.84 14.02
N SER A 332 21.06 -8.40 14.85
CA SER A 332 22.09 -9.31 15.36
C SER A 332 22.21 -9.12 16.87
N ASN A 333 22.22 -10.24 17.59
CA ASN A 333 22.13 -10.29 19.05
C ASN A 333 23.36 -9.73 19.79
N ASP A 334 24.40 -9.22 19.12
CA ASP A 334 25.70 -9.04 19.78
C ASP A 334 26.34 -7.64 19.75
N ASP A 335 25.79 -6.60 19.11
CA ASP A 335 26.37 -5.26 19.29
C ASP A 335 25.35 -4.12 19.11
N LYS A 336 24.74 -3.72 20.24
CA LYS A 336 23.85 -2.56 20.34
C LYS A 336 24.67 -1.28 20.43
N ARG A 337 25.14 -0.73 19.31
CA ARG A 337 25.73 0.62 19.27
C ARG A 337 25.06 1.49 18.22
N ILE A 338 24.52 2.62 18.68
CA ILE A 338 24.04 3.71 17.83
C ILE A 338 25.28 4.35 17.21
N MET A 339 25.44 4.26 15.89
CA MET A 339 26.49 4.98 15.18
C MET A 339 26.08 6.46 15.08
N LEU A 340 26.58 7.28 16.01
CA LEU A 340 26.57 8.73 15.84
C LEU A 340 27.72 9.08 14.89
N LYS A 341 27.41 9.83 13.83
CA LYS A 341 28.43 10.36 12.91
C LYS A 341 29.22 11.43 13.67
N PRO A 342 30.55 11.28 13.85
CA PRO A 342 31.36 12.29 14.53
C PRO A 342 31.33 13.61 13.74
N MET A 343 31.26 14.73 14.45
CA MET A 343 31.41 16.08 13.90
C MET A 343 32.87 16.53 13.95
N ALA A 344 33.22 17.54 13.15
CA ALA A 344 34.55 18.14 13.18
C ALA A 344 34.80 18.80 14.55
N GLY A 345 35.62 18.17 15.39
CA GLY A 345 35.93 18.63 16.75
C GLY A 345 35.76 17.56 17.84
N ASP A 346 35.16 16.41 17.52
CA ASP A 346 35.07 15.27 18.44
C ASP A 346 36.44 14.61 18.62
N HIS A 347 36.76 14.25 19.86
CA HIS A 347 38.02 13.58 20.21
C HIS A 347 37.76 12.14 20.62
N TYR A 348 38.50 11.22 20.01
CA TYR A 348 38.52 9.80 20.39
C TYR A 348 39.56 9.58 21.48
N HIS A 349 39.15 9.00 22.61
CA HIS A 349 40.08 8.51 23.62
C HIS A 349 39.70 7.07 23.97
N GLU A 350 40.52 6.12 23.49
CA GLU A 350 40.28 4.68 23.64
C GLU A 350 38.85 4.29 23.18
N ASP A 351 38.05 3.69 24.06
CA ASP A 351 36.72 3.16 23.77
C ASP A 351 35.58 4.17 23.98
N LYS A 352 35.90 5.45 24.24
CA LYS A 352 34.91 6.49 24.56
C LYS A 352 34.98 7.64 23.57
N VAL A 353 33.80 8.02 23.07
CA VAL A 353 33.61 9.26 22.30
C VAL A 353 33.23 10.36 23.28
N ILE A 354 34.05 11.40 23.36
CA ILE A 354 33.69 12.62 24.08
C ILE A 354 33.05 13.55 23.04
N LEU A 355 31.72 13.60 23.06
CA LEU A 355 30.92 14.50 22.22
C LEU A 355 31.12 15.93 22.74
N LYS A 356 31.48 16.85 21.84
CA LYS A 356 31.75 18.25 22.20
C LYS A 356 30.54 19.16 22.02
#